data_AF-A0A1H0JVK4-F1
#
_entry.id   AF-A0A1H0JVK4-F1
#
_cell.length_a   1.000
_cell.length_b   1.000
_cell.length_c   1.000
_cell.angle_alpha   90.00
_cell.angle_beta   90.00
_cell.angle_gamma   90.00
#
_symmetry.space_group_name_H-M   'P 1'
#
loop_
_entity.id
_entity.type
_entity.pdbx_description
1 polymer ?
#
loop_
_entity_poly.entity_id
_entity_poly.type
_entity_poly.pdbx_seq_one_letter_code
_entity_poly.pdbx_strand_id
1 'polypeptide(L)' 'MTPSEKLVDWNRKWRIQSGIVICRKCAAQQPETLSNQPFAHGSGCGEVSSQFSQPWTDLDAIRKSFVL' A
#
# COMPACT_ATOMS: atom_id res chain seq x y z
N MET A 1 1.41 12.53 12.86
CA MET A 1 1.38 11.06 12.97
C MET A 1 2.79 10.52 13.13
N THR A 2 3.00 9.67 14.12
CA THR A 2 4.23 8.90 14.34
C THR A 2 4.42 7.86 13.22
N PRO A 3 5.65 7.33 13.02
CA PRO A 3 5.88 6.24 12.06
C PRO A 3 4.99 5.02 12.33
N SER A 4 4.75 4.68 13.60
CA SER A 4 3.86 3.59 14.02
C SER A 4 2.41 3.84 13.63
N GLU A 5 1.88 5.05 13.84
CA GLU A 5 0.52 5.41 13.43
C GLU A 5 0.35 5.31 11.91
N LYS A 6 1.33 5.80 11.14
CA LYS A 6 1.32 5.69 9.67
C LYS A 6 1.33 4.23 9.22
N LEU A 7 2.10 3.36 9.88
CA LEU A 7 2.14 1.93 9.58
C LEU A 7 0.79 1.25 9.88
N VAL A 8 0.12 1.63 10.96
CA VAL A 8 -1.23 1.15 11.29
C VAL A 8 -2.22 1.57 10.21
N ASP A 9 -2.21 2.83 9.79
CA ASP A 9 -3.10 3.33 8.73
C ASP A 9 -2.81 2.68 7.38
N TRP A 10 -1.54 2.42 7.06
CA TRP A 10 -1.16 1.65 5.89
C TRP A 10 -1.74 0.23 5.94
N ASN A 11 -1.60 -0.45 7.09
CA ASN A 11 -2.12 -1.82 7.29
C ASN A 11 -3.65 -1.90 7.24
N ARG A 12 -4.38 -0.82 7.54
CA ARG A 12 -5.85 -0.77 7.36
C ARG A 12 -6.26 -0.89 5.89
N LYS A 13 -5.44 -0.40 4.96
CA LYS A 13 -5.72 -0.40 3.52
C LYS A 13 -5.12 -1.61 2.82
N TRP A 14 -3.94 -2.04 3.27
CA TRP A 14 -3.09 -3.00 2.58
C TRP A 14 -2.71 -4.17 3.48
N ARG A 15 -2.47 -5.32 2.87
CA ARG A 15 -1.79 -6.47 3.51
C ARG A 15 -0.63 -6.91 2.63
N ILE A 16 0.45 -7.40 3.22
CA ILE A 16 1.54 -8.06 2.48
C ILE A 16 1.45 -9.56 2.74
N GLN A 17 1.49 -10.33 1.66
CA GLN A 17 1.58 -11.78 1.72
C GLN A 17 2.55 -12.24 0.64
N SER A 18 3.63 -12.91 1.02
CA SER A 18 4.63 -13.48 0.09
C SER A 18 5.17 -12.47 -0.94
N GLY A 19 5.50 -11.25 -0.51
CA GLY A 19 6.02 -10.19 -1.40
C GLY A 19 4.95 -9.55 -2.30
N ILE A 20 3.68 -9.75 -1.99
CA ILE A 20 2.55 -9.18 -2.74
C ILE A 20 1.76 -8.26 -1.82
N VAL A 21 1.60 -7.00 -2.20
CA VAL A 21 0.64 -6.09 -1.57
C VAL A 21 -0.74 -6.41 -2.11
N ILE A 22 -1.70 -6.54 -1.20
CA ILE A 22 -3.09 -6.82 -1.53
C ILE A 22 -3.96 -5.73 -0.90
N CYS A 23 -4.84 -5.13 -1.71
CA CYS A 23 -5.85 -4.21 -1.23
C CYS A 23 -6.88 -4.96 -0.39
N ARG A 24 -7.14 -4.51 0.84
CA ARG A 24 -8.13 -5.17 1.72
C ARG A 24 -9.58 -4.95 1.29
N LYS A 25 -9.85 -3.93 0.45
CA LYS A 25 -11.21 -3.61 -0.03
C LYS A 25 -11.61 -4.36 -1.30
N CYS A 26 -10.74 -4.37 -2.31
CA CYS A 26 -11.05 -5.00 -3.60
C CYS A 26 -10.24 -6.26 -3.92
N ALA A 27 -9.38 -6.71 -2.99
CA ALA A 27 -8.51 -7.87 -3.15
C ALA A 27 -7.54 -7.80 -4.36
N ALA A 28 -7.44 -6.66 -5.04
CA ALA A 28 -6.45 -6.43 -6.06
C ALA A 28 -5.03 -6.60 -5.49
N GLN A 29 -4.11 -7.02 -6.33
CA GLN A 29 -2.79 -7.47 -5.91
C GLN A 29 -1.71 -6.80 -6.76
N GLN A 30 -0.57 -6.52 -6.13
CA GLN A 30 0.62 -6.05 -6.81
C GLN A 30 1.86 -6.71 -6.20
N PRO A 31 2.62 -7.51 -6.96
CA PRO A 31 3.90 -8.03 -6.50
C PRO A 31 4.92 -6.90 -6.33
N GLU A 32 5.89 -7.10 -5.45
CA GLU A 32 6.98 -6.15 -5.19
C GLU A 32 7.81 -5.82 -6.44
N THR A 33 7.92 -6.76 -7.38
CA THR A 33 8.60 -6.57 -8.67
C THR A 33 7.96 -5.50 -9.54
N LEU A 34 6.70 -5.14 -9.28
CA LEU A 34 5.97 -4.08 -9.97
C LEU A 34 5.79 -2.83 -9.08
N SER A 35 6.56 -2.71 -8.01
CA SER A 35 6.45 -1.60 -7.04
C SER A 35 6.68 -0.20 -7.64
N ASN A 36 7.36 -0.12 -8.79
CA ASN A 36 7.56 1.12 -9.54
C ASN A 36 6.35 1.53 -10.39
N GLN A 37 5.31 0.69 -10.48
CA GLN A 37 4.08 0.98 -11.22
C GLN A 37 2.97 1.44 -10.27
N PRO A 38 2.03 2.28 -10.73
CA PRO A 38 0.83 2.60 -9.96
C PRO A 38 0.05 1.34 -9.57
N PHE A 39 -0.50 1.30 -8.36
CA PHE A 39 -1.32 0.17 -7.93
C PHE A 39 -2.66 0.19 -8.67
N ALA A 40 -2.96 -0.90 -9.39
CA ALA A 40 -4.22 -1.06 -10.11
C ALA A 40 -5.30 -1.67 -9.20
N HIS A 41 -6.30 -0.88 -8.83
CA HIS A 41 -7.47 -1.38 -8.11
C HIS A 41 -8.45 -2.14 -9.00
N GLY A 42 -9.15 -3.11 -8.41
CA GLY A 42 -10.31 -3.75 -9.04
C GLY A 42 -11.54 -2.84 -9.10
N SER A 43 -12.45 -3.17 -10.01
CA SER A 43 -13.72 -2.46 -10.24
C SER A 43 -14.53 -2.30 -8.95
N GLY A 44 -15.04 -1.11 -8.69
CA GLY A 44 -15.89 -0.83 -7.52
C GLY A 44 -15.13 -0.64 -6.20
N CYS A 45 -13.80 -0.60 -6.21
CA CYS A 45 -13.06 -0.20 -5.01
C CYS A 45 -13.33 1.27 -4.68
N GLY A 46 -13.76 1.56 -3.46
CA GLY A 46 -13.95 2.95 -2.99
C GLY A 46 -12.66 3.79 -2.97
N GLU A 47 -11.49 3.18 -3.16
CA GLU A 47 -10.19 3.85 -3.32
C GLU A 47 -9.79 4.07 -4.80
N VAL A 48 -10.65 3.74 -5.78
CA VAL A 48 -10.38 3.94 -7.22
C VAL A 48 -10.14 5.42 -7.56
N SER A 49 -10.70 6.36 -6.79
CA SER A 49 -10.41 7.79 -6.90
C SER A 49 -8.95 8.13 -6.54
N SER A 50 -8.26 7.22 -5.87
CA SER A 50 -6.84 7.28 -5.58
C SER A 50 -6.05 6.51 -6.67
N GLN A 51 -6.26 6.90 -7.94
CA GLN A 51 -5.59 6.34 -9.14
C GLN A 51 -4.04 6.33 -9.05
N PHE A 52 -3.49 6.98 -8.03
CA PHE A 52 -2.07 7.10 -7.75
C PHE A 52 -1.67 6.41 -6.44
N SER A 53 -2.45 5.43 -5.96
CA SER A 53 -2.06 4.66 -4.78
C SER A 53 -0.73 3.95 -5.07
N GLN A 54 0.27 4.23 -4.23
CA GLN A 54 1.62 3.65 -4.33
C GLN A 54 1.97 2.97 -3.00
N PRO A 55 1.35 1.82 -2.69
CA PRO A 55 1.47 1.21 -1.38
C PRO A 55 2.92 0.85 -1.03
N TRP A 56 3.74 0.47 -2.02
CA TRP A 56 5.16 0.19 -1.82
C TRP A 56 5.96 1.46 -1.50
N THR A 57 5.75 2.55 -2.26
CA THR A 57 6.36 3.86 -1.98
C THR A 57 5.99 4.36 -0.59
N ASP A 58 4.70 4.28 -0.23
CA ASP A 58 4.20 4.69 1.07
C ASP A 58 4.86 3.89 2.20
N LEU A 59 5.00 2.57 2.01
CA LEU A 59 5.61 1.69 3.00
C LEU A 59 7.11 1.97 3.18
N ASP A 60 7.85 2.23 2.10
CA ASP A 60 9.27 2.58 2.20
C ASP A 60 9.47 3.95 2.87
N ALA A 61 8.59 4.93 2.61
CA ALA A 61 8.59 6.21 3.30
C ALA A 61 8.33 6.06 4.82
N ILE A 62 7.40 5.18 5.20
CA ILE A 62 7.13 4.82 6.60
C ILE A 62 8.39 4.18 7.21
N ARG A 63 8.98 3.18 6.53
CA ARG A 63 10.20 2.48 6.98
C ARG A 63 11.35 3.45 7.24
N LYS A 64 11.61 4.38 6.31
CA LYS A 64 12.64 5.41 6.45
C LYS A 64 12.41 6.32 7.66
N SER A 65 11.14 6.56 8.03
CA SER A 65 10.79 7.38 9.20
C SER A 65 11.10 6.71 10.54
N PHE A 66 11.38 5.40 10.57
CA PHE A 66 11.83 4.69 11.78
C PHE A 66 13.34 4.76 12.01
N VAL A 67 14.11 5.17 11.00
CA VAL A 67 15.57 5.29 11.10
C VAL A 67 15.88 6.73 11.53
N LEU A 68 16.31 6.88 12.79
CA LEU A 68 16.88 8.10 13.36
C LEU A 68 18.22 8.42 12.71
#